data_AF-A0A3D3KFK5-F1
#
_entry.id   AF-A0A3D3KFK5-F1
#
_cell.length_a   1.000
_cell.length_b   1.000
_cell.length_c   1.000
_cell.angle_alpha   90.00
_cell.angle_beta   90.00
_cell.angle_gamma   90.00
#
_symmetry.space_group_name_H-M   'P 1'
#
loop_
_entity.id
_entity.type
_entity.pdbx_description
1 polymer ?
#
loop_
_entity_poly.entity_id
_entity_poly.type
_entity_poly.pdbx_seq_one_letter_code
_entity_poly.pdbx_strand_id
1 'polypeptide(L)'
;MKHLHMLMAVLIIVLFLYQSYLVLSTNRQAPRAVKIATHIIYALIIVSGAVMLMQLMSASAPVQWVFAKIILLVAAISASIKAFNNQATLGQRKTGILIAAVAYVGIVILAITKPANLF
;
A
#
# COMPACT_ATOMS: atom_id res chain seq x y z
N MET A 1 7.17 -17.74 2.25
CA MET A 1 6.19 -16.71 1.79
C MET A 1 6.10 -15.50 2.71
N LYS A 2 5.98 -15.66 4.04
CA LYS A 2 5.80 -14.52 4.98
C LYS A 2 6.91 -13.45 4.86
N HIS A 3 8.17 -13.85 4.83
CA HIS A 3 9.30 -12.89 4.70
C HIS A 3 9.29 -12.12 3.36
N LEU A 4 8.95 -12.80 2.26
CA LEU A 4 8.83 -12.17 0.96
C LEU A 4 7.70 -11.12 0.96
N HIS A 5 6.53 -11.47 1.49
CA HIS A 5 5.41 -10.52 1.60
C HIS A 5 5.77 -9.30 2.47
N MET A 6 6.45 -9.52 3.60
CA MET A 6 6.92 -8.43 4.46
C MET A 6 7.93 -7.52 3.76
N LEU A 7 8.85 -8.10 2.97
CA LEU A 7 9.78 -7.31 2.16
C LEU A 7 9.02 -6.44 1.14
N MET A 8 8.03 -7.00 0.43
CA MET A 8 7.20 -6.22 -0.49
C MET A 8 6.43 -5.10 0.22
N ALA A 9 5.93 -5.36 1.43
CA ALA A 9 5.25 -4.36 2.25
C ALA A 9 6.17 -3.20 2.66
N VAL A 10 7.42 -3.48 3.02
CA VAL A 10 8.41 -2.44 3.31
C VAL A 10 8.77 -1.67 2.04
N LEU A 11 9.04 -2.37 0.94
CA LEU A 11 9.41 -1.74 -0.33
C LEU A 11 8.31 -0.82 -0.85
N ILE A 12 7.03 -1.20 -0.75
CA ILE A 12 5.95 -0.34 -1.22
C ILE A 12 5.84 0.96 -0.40
N ILE A 13 6.04 0.87 0.93
CA ILE A 13 6.05 2.04 1.81
C ILE A 13 7.23 2.95 1.46
N VAL A 14 8.43 2.39 1.28
CA VAL A 14 9.63 3.17 0.91
C VAL A 14 9.45 3.85 -0.45
N LEU A 15 8.94 3.12 -1.46
CA LEU A 15 8.67 3.69 -2.79
C LEU A 15 7.60 4.78 -2.75
N PHE A 16 6.56 4.62 -1.92
CA PHE A 16 5.55 5.65 -1.69
C PHE A 16 6.15 6.90 -1.05
N LEU A 17 6.96 6.74 0.01
CA LEU A 17 7.63 7.86 0.69
C LEU A 17 8.60 8.59 -0.23
N TYR A 18 9.39 7.85 -1.02
CA TYR A 18 10.29 8.43 -1.99
C TYR A 18 9.54 9.25 -3.07
N GLN A 19 8.46 8.71 -3.63
CA GLN A 19 7.63 9.43 -4.59
C GLN A 19 6.98 10.67 -3.99
N SER A 20 6.50 10.57 -2.74
CA SER A 20 5.92 11.69 -2.00
C SER A 20 6.96 12.79 -1.75
N TYR A 21 8.17 12.42 -1.34
CA TYR A 21 9.28 13.35 -1.13
C TYR A 21 9.63 14.14 -2.40
N LEU A 22 9.75 13.46 -3.54
CA LEU A 22 10.06 14.12 -4.82
C LEU A 22 9.00 15.14 -5.20
N VAL A 23 7.72 14.77 -5.07
CA VAL A 23 6.59 15.63 -5.43
C VAL A 23 6.47 16.83 -4.49
N LEU A 24 6.62 16.62 -3.19
CA LEU A 24 6.41 17.68 -2.19
C LEU A 24 7.62 18.60 -2.04
N SER A 25 8.84 18.10 -2.16
CA SER A 25 10.06 18.87 -1.88
C SER A 25 10.67 19.50 -3.12
N THR A 26 10.59 18.81 -4.26
CA THR A 26 11.27 19.24 -5.49
C THR A 26 10.31 19.54 -6.64
N ASN A 27 9.01 19.32 -6.44
CA ASN A 27 7.99 19.35 -7.49
C ASN A 27 8.36 18.47 -8.70
N ARG A 28 9.12 17.39 -8.47
CA ARG A 28 9.54 16.43 -9.50
C ARG A 28 8.74 15.15 -9.40
N GLN A 29 8.54 14.51 -10.54
CA GLN A 29 7.98 13.18 -10.61
C GLN A 29 9.09 12.14 -10.46
N ALA A 30 8.75 10.98 -9.91
CA ALA A 30 9.67 9.86 -9.87
C ALA A 30 10.04 9.37 -11.29
N PRO A 31 11.28 8.89 -11.48
CA PRO A 31 11.72 8.35 -12.75
C PRO A 31 10.91 7.10 -13.13
N ARG A 32 10.87 6.77 -14.44
CA ARG A 32 10.09 5.63 -14.96
C ARG A 32 10.41 4.31 -14.23
N ALA A 33 11.68 4.06 -13.92
CA ALA A 33 12.12 2.86 -13.20
C ALA A 33 11.41 2.69 -11.85
N VAL A 34 11.27 3.78 -11.06
CA VAL A 34 10.59 3.76 -9.76
C VAL A 34 9.09 3.52 -9.92
N LYS A 35 8.47 4.12 -10.94
CA LYS A 35 7.05 3.90 -11.25
C LYS A 35 6.78 2.44 -11.63
N ILE A 36 7.62 1.86 -12.50
CA ILE A 36 7.54 0.45 -12.90
C ILE A 36 7.74 -0.46 -11.69
N ALA A 37 8.79 -0.22 -10.90
CA ALA A 37 9.04 -0.98 -9.68
C ALA A 37 7.84 -0.95 -8.73
N THR A 38 7.23 0.22 -8.53
CA THR A 38 6.02 0.37 -7.70
C THR A 38 4.87 -0.54 -8.17
N HIS A 39 4.62 -0.60 -9.48
CA HIS A 39 3.55 -1.46 -10.03
C HIS A 39 3.87 -2.95 -9.89
N ILE A 40 5.13 -3.33 -10.10
CA ILE A 40 5.58 -4.71 -9.89
C ILE A 40 5.40 -5.11 -8.42
N ILE A 41 5.82 -4.26 -7.48
CA ILE A 41 5.66 -4.52 -6.04
C ILE A 41 4.19 -4.58 -5.65
N TYR A 42 3.30 -3.76 -6.24
CA TYR A 42 1.86 -3.89 -6.03
C TYR A 42 1.33 -5.25 -6.50
N ALA A 43 1.73 -5.73 -7.68
CA ALA A 43 1.32 -7.05 -8.14
C ALA A 43 1.82 -8.15 -7.19
N LEU A 44 3.09 -8.08 -6.78
CA LEU A 44 3.70 -9.08 -5.89
C LEU A 44 3.06 -9.08 -4.49
N ILE A 45 2.75 -7.91 -3.91
CA ILE A 45 2.13 -7.84 -2.58
C ILE A 45 0.69 -8.36 -2.60
N ILE A 46 -0.06 -8.09 -3.69
CA ILE A 46 -1.42 -8.60 -3.88
C ILE A 46 -1.41 -10.13 -4.01
N VAL A 47 -0.59 -10.67 -4.91
CA VAL A 47 -0.51 -12.13 -5.14
C VAL A 47 -0.04 -12.85 -3.88
N SER A 48 1.04 -12.38 -3.24
CA SER A 48 1.54 -13.00 -2.01
C SER A 48 0.55 -12.87 -0.85
N GLY A 49 -0.17 -11.75 -0.76
CA GLY A 49 -1.25 -11.55 0.22
C GLY A 49 -2.43 -12.50 0.00
N ALA A 50 -2.85 -12.71 -1.25
CA ALA A 50 -3.91 -13.65 -1.59
C ALA A 50 -3.54 -15.10 -1.21
N VAL A 51 -2.31 -15.53 -1.51
CA VAL A 51 -1.80 -16.85 -1.10
C VAL A 51 -1.83 -17.01 0.42
N MET A 52 -1.40 -15.98 1.17
CA MET A 52 -1.46 -16.01 2.64
C MET A 52 -2.89 -16.01 3.18
N LEU A 53 -3.82 -15.29 2.54
CA LEU A 53 -5.24 -15.30 2.92
C LEU A 53 -5.83 -16.71 2.75
N MET A 54 -5.56 -17.39 1.63
CA MET A 54 -6.01 -18.77 1.42
C MET A 54 -5.52 -19.69 2.55
N GLN A 55 -4.25 -19.57 2.95
CA GLN A 55 -3.69 -20.34 4.07
C GLN A 55 -4.41 -20.07 5.40
N LEU A 56 -4.76 -18.80 5.69
CA LEU A 56 -5.50 -18.44 6.89
C LEU A 56 -6.92 -19.00 6.88
N MET A 57 -7.60 -18.93 5.73
CA MET A 57 -8.95 -19.47 5.57
C MET A 57 -8.98 -20.98 5.74
N SER A 58 -8.01 -21.71 5.17
CA SER A 58 -7.87 -23.16 5.36
C SER A 58 -7.61 -23.55 6.82
N ALA A 59 -7.00 -22.66 7.60
CA ALA A 59 -6.72 -22.87 9.02
C ALA A 59 -7.85 -22.37 9.96
N SER A 60 -9.01 -21.95 9.43
CA SER A 60 -10.10 -21.34 10.20
C SER A 60 -9.67 -20.16 11.08
N ALA A 61 -8.63 -19.43 10.68
CA ALA A 61 -8.13 -18.28 11.42
C ALA A 61 -9.05 -17.05 11.21
N PRO A 62 -9.14 -16.11 12.17
CA PRO A 62 -9.83 -14.84 11.95
C PRO A 62 -9.19 -14.05 10.80
N VAL A 63 -9.99 -13.73 9.78
CA VAL A 63 -9.56 -13.06 8.55
C VAL A 63 -10.12 -11.64 8.37
N GLN A 64 -10.97 -11.16 9.28
CA GLN A 64 -11.60 -9.83 9.18
C GLN A 64 -10.55 -8.71 9.04
N TRP A 65 -9.46 -8.77 9.81
CA TRP A 65 -8.36 -7.81 9.72
C TRP A 65 -7.61 -7.86 8.38
N VAL A 66 -7.61 -9.01 7.69
CA VAL A 66 -7.02 -9.14 6.35
C VAL A 66 -7.90 -8.42 5.33
N PHE A 67 -9.23 -8.58 5.40
CA PHE A 67 -10.16 -7.86 4.53
C PHE A 67 -10.07 -6.35 4.72
N ALA A 68 -9.97 -5.87 5.96
CA ALA A 68 -9.74 -4.45 6.23
C ALA A 68 -8.43 -3.94 5.58
N LYS A 69 -7.34 -4.74 5.62
CA LYS A 69 -6.11 -4.39 4.91
C LYS A 69 -6.28 -4.35 3.39
N ILE A 70 -7.06 -5.24 2.80
CA ILE A 70 -7.32 -5.25 1.36
C ILE A 70 -8.04 -3.95 0.96
N ILE A 71 -9.06 -3.54 1.71
CA ILE A 71 -9.78 -2.28 1.48
C ILE A 71 -8.82 -1.09 1.58
N LEU A 72 -8.00 -1.04 2.63
CA LEU A 72 -7.00 0.01 2.79
C LEU A 72 -5.94 -0.02 1.68
N LEU A 73 -5.55 -1.20 1.19
CA LEU A 73 -4.59 -1.32 0.09
C LEU A 73 -5.18 -0.78 -1.22
N VAL A 74 -6.45 -1.07 -1.51
CA VAL A 74 -7.15 -0.50 -2.66
C VAL A 74 -7.22 1.02 -2.54
N ALA A 75 -7.53 1.55 -1.36
CA ALA A 75 -7.53 3.00 -1.10
C ALA A 75 -6.13 3.61 -1.30
N ALA A 76 -5.08 2.98 -0.77
CA ALA A 76 -3.69 3.41 -0.89
C ALA A 76 -3.22 3.43 -2.36
N ILE A 77 -3.52 2.38 -3.13
CA ILE A 77 -3.20 2.30 -4.57
C ILE A 77 -3.92 3.41 -5.32
N SER A 78 -5.23 3.55 -5.13
CA SER A 78 -6.06 4.52 -5.84
C SER A 78 -5.61 5.96 -5.56
N ALA A 79 -5.35 6.27 -4.29
CA ALA A 79 -4.86 7.56 -3.87
C ALA A 79 -3.44 7.84 -4.40
N SER A 80 -2.55 6.84 -4.41
CA SER A 80 -1.20 6.96 -4.97
C SER A 80 -1.22 7.19 -6.48
N ILE A 81 -2.07 6.49 -7.23
CA ILE A 81 -2.25 6.69 -8.67
C ILE A 81 -2.68 8.13 -8.95
N LYS A 82 -3.65 8.67 -8.18
CA LYS A 82 -4.08 10.05 -8.34
C LYS A 82 -2.98 11.04 -7.94
N ALA A 83 -2.27 10.78 -6.84
CA ALA A 83 -1.22 11.64 -6.33
C ALA A 83 -0.02 11.79 -7.29
N PHE A 84 0.36 10.70 -7.95
CA PHE A 84 1.54 10.66 -8.82
C PHE A 84 1.21 10.70 -10.31
N ASN A 85 -0.04 11.02 -10.65
CA ASN A 85 -0.45 11.28 -12.03
C ASN A 85 0.23 12.58 -12.55
N ASN A 86 0.66 12.58 -13.81
CA ASN A 86 1.31 13.76 -14.41
C ASN A 86 0.36 14.97 -14.52
N GLN A 87 -0.94 14.73 -14.67
CA GLN A 87 -1.98 15.76 -14.83
C GLN A 87 -2.59 16.23 -13.49
N ALA A 88 -2.13 15.68 -12.36
CA ALA A 88 -2.68 16.05 -11.05
C ALA A 88 -2.27 17.47 -10.64
N THR A 89 -3.25 18.26 -10.17
CA THR A 89 -2.99 19.57 -9.55
C THR A 89 -2.26 19.39 -8.22
N LEU A 90 -1.53 20.42 -7.75
CA LEU A 90 -0.82 20.34 -6.47
C LEU A 90 -1.74 19.95 -5.29
N GLY A 91 -2.98 20.45 -5.28
CA GLY A 91 -4.00 20.05 -4.31
C GLY A 91 -4.32 18.56 -4.37
N GLN A 92 -4.59 18.01 -5.57
CA GLN A 92 -4.83 16.58 -5.75
C GLN A 92 -3.63 15.72 -5.33
N ARG A 93 -2.40 16.20 -5.57
CA ARG A 93 -1.18 15.52 -5.14
C ARG A 93 -1.10 15.43 -3.62
N LYS A 94 -1.24 16.56 -2.92
CA LYS A 94 -1.17 16.62 -1.45
C LYS A 94 -2.27 15.78 -0.80
N THR A 95 -3.50 15.90 -1.29
CA THR A 95 -4.63 15.11 -0.77
C THR A 95 -4.44 13.62 -1.04
N GLY A 96 -4.00 13.24 -2.24
CA GLY A 96 -3.75 11.83 -2.56
C GLY A 96 -2.63 11.23 -1.71
N ILE A 97 -1.54 11.97 -1.48
CA ILE A 97 -0.45 11.54 -0.57
C ILE A 97 -1.00 11.36 0.85
N LEU A 98 -1.81 12.29 1.36
CA LEU A 98 -2.37 12.21 2.71
C LEU A 98 -3.26 10.98 2.87
N ILE A 99 -4.19 10.75 1.93
CA ILE A 99 -5.09 9.60 1.96
C ILE A 99 -4.29 8.28 1.90
N ALA A 100 -3.31 8.19 1.00
CA ALA A 100 -2.46 7.01 0.90
C ALA A 100 -1.64 6.78 2.18
N ALA A 101 -1.11 7.83 2.78
CA ALA A 101 -0.34 7.75 4.03
C ALA A 101 -1.19 7.20 5.18
N VAL A 102 -2.41 7.71 5.36
CA VAL A 102 -3.36 7.21 6.38
C VAL A 102 -3.68 5.74 6.12
N ALA A 103 -3.92 5.36 4.86
CA ALA A 103 -4.20 3.97 4.50
C ALA A 103 -3.01 3.03 4.82
N TYR A 104 -1.77 3.42 4.49
CA TYR A 104 -0.58 2.64 4.84
C TYR A 104 -0.39 2.52 6.35
N VAL A 105 -0.59 3.59 7.12
CA VAL A 105 -0.54 3.54 8.59
C VAL A 105 -1.58 2.56 9.13
N GLY A 106 -2.82 2.60 8.62
CA GLY A 106 -3.86 1.64 9.00
C GLY A 106 -3.48 0.19 8.68
N ILE A 107 -2.87 -0.07 7.52
CA ILE A 107 -2.37 -1.41 7.14
C ILE A 107 -1.33 -1.90 8.14
N VAL A 108 -0.38 -1.03 8.55
CA VAL A 108 0.67 -1.36 9.52
C VAL A 108 0.06 -1.66 10.89
N ILE A 109 -0.87 -0.83 11.37
CA ILE A 109 -1.56 -1.07 12.65
C ILE A 109 -2.28 -2.42 12.63
N LEU A 110 -3.05 -2.72 11.57
CA LEU A 110 -3.73 -4.02 11.42
C LEU A 110 -2.73 -5.19 11.31
N ALA A 111 -1.51 -4.95 10.81
CA ALA A 111 -0.48 -5.97 10.72
C ALA A 111 0.13 -6.35 12.05
N ILE A 112 0.19 -5.41 12.98
CA ILE A 112 0.73 -5.62 14.33
C ILE A 112 -0.37 -6.18 15.24
N THR A 113 -1.53 -5.53 15.27
CA THR A 113 -2.61 -5.82 16.21
C THR A 113 -3.37 -7.11 15.88
N LYS A 114 -3.60 -7.40 14.59
CA LYS A 114 -4.35 -8.58 14.10
C LYS A 114 -5.59 -8.88 14.96
N PRO A 115 -6.50 -7.92 15.13
CA PRO A 115 -7.64 -8.07 16.04
C PRO A 115 -8.48 -9.27 15.64
N ALA A 116 -8.93 -10.05 16.64
CA ALA A 116 -9.78 -11.21 16.43
C ALA A 116 -11.15 -10.81 15.86
N ASN A 117 -11.67 -9.67 16.32
CA ASN A 117 -12.93 -9.08 15.88
C ASN A 117 -12.69 -7.60 15.53
N LEU A 118 -13.21 -7.17 14.39
CA LEU A 118 -13.33 -5.75 14.03
C LEU A 118 -14.72 -5.17 14.30
N PHE A 119 -15.66 -6.03 14.71
CA PHE A 119 -17.04 -5.73 15.13
C PHE A 119 -17.48 -6.74 16.18
#